data_AF-A0A6A5UGU8-F1
#
_entry.id   AF-A0A6A5UGU8-F1
#
_cell.length_a   1.000
_cell.length_b   1.000
_cell.length_c   1.000
_cell.angle_alpha   90.00
_cell.angle_beta   90.00
_cell.angle_gamma   90.00
#
_symmetry.space_group_name_H-M   'P 1'
#
loop_
_entity.id
_entity.type
_entity.pdbx_description
1 polymer ?
#
loop_
_entity_poly.entity_id
_entity_poly.type
_entity_poly.pdbx_seq_one_letter_code
_entity_poly.pdbx_strand_id
1 'polypeptide(L)'
;NPILKGLKKGLYVLPQEILASVGLTADALMDTFPARYTIYRPMLLLPHNAFTSAPWKTLLEANPPNSPTLQPLWKALAASLSITHIALNAGIPLQTTSPTTSQTSPHENILRSPTNLTPLHGSFGPPPTPQTLSSPSAADFANALWVTHTQNGIHQTWAPLYTMFSRGNVREKTRLLALPSITTAPCSAADLYAGIGYFAFSYARAGVAKVLCWELNPWSIEGLRRGAGMNGWSARVVDDPGSVSPKNMTDGSDFLVFPQSNESALATLQHLKKALNIPPIRHVNCGFLPSSRLSWRTAVGLLDRGLGGWIHAHENVGVEDVEARRGDVVRQMERHLEGAGLRGEVRCEHVERVKTYAPGVLHVVFDVWV
;
A
#
# COMPACT_ATOMS: atom_id res chain seq x y z
N ASN A 1 10.62 22.30 16.89
CA ASN A 1 9.78 21.22 16.34
C ASN A 1 8.35 21.74 16.14
N PRO A 2 7.84 21.84 14.89
CA PRO A 2 6.50 22.39 14.60
C PRO A 2 5.35 21.69 15.32
N ILE A 3 5.42 20.35 15.47
CA ILE A 3 4.36 19.60 16.16
C ILE A 3 4.27 19.98 17.64
N LEU A 4 5.41 20.11 18.32
CA LEU A 4 5.44 20.49 19.73
C LEU A 4 4.97 21.93 19.94
N LYS A 5 5.29 22.84 19.01
CA LYS A 5 4.76 24.23 19.05
C LYS A 5 3.23 24.25 18.90
N GLY A 6 2.70 23.44 17.97
CA GLY A 6 1.26 23.31 17.77
C GLY A 6 0.56 22.64 18.96
N LEU A 7 1.17 21.59 19.52
CA LEU A 7 0.68 20.90 20.71
C LEU A 7 0.65 21.84 21.91
N LYS A 8 1.74 22.58 22.15
CA LYS A 8 1.81 23.60 23.19
C LYS A 8 0.62 24.56 23.07
N LYS A 9 0.43 25.15 21.89
CA LYS A 9 -0.70 26.05 21.63
C LYS A 9 -2.05 25.39 21.94
N GLY A 10 -2.26 24.14 21.53
CA GLY A 10 -3.50 23.43 21.81
C GLY A 10 -3.72 23.11 23.29
N LEU A 11 -2.67 22.76 24.03
CA LEU A 11 -2.75 22.50 25.47
C LEU A 11 -3.11 23.77 26.26
N TYR A 12 -2.60 24.93 25.86
CA TYR A 12 -2.99 26.22 26.48
C TYR A 12 -4.39 26.71 26.07
N VAL A 13 -5.01 26.11 25.05
CA VAL A 13 -6.40 26.39 24.67
C VAL A 13 -7.39 25.53 25.47
N LEU A 14 -6.95 24.41 26.04
CA LEU A 14 -7.80 23.61 26.92
C LEU A 14 -8.08 24.36 28.22
N PRO A 15 -9.33 24.34 28.73
CA PRO A 15 -9.64 24.76 30.10
C PRO A 15 -8.67 24.12 31.11
N GLN A 16 -8.10 24.94 32.01
CA GLN A 16 -7.06 24.48 32.95
C GLN A 16 -7.60 23.40 33.89
N GLU A 17 -8.91 23.43 34.16
CA GLU A 17 -9.63 22.48 34.99
C GLU A 17 -9.55 21.05 34.44
N ILE A 18 -9.48 20.88 33.12
CA ILE A 18 -9.37 19.55 32.49
C ILE A 18 -8.07 18.87 32.95
N LEU A 19 -6.94 19.56 32.82
CA LEU A 19 -5.65 19.00 33.25
C LEU A 19 -5.55 18.91 34.78
N ALA A 20 -6.04 19.93 35.49
CA ALA A 20 -6.02 19.95 36.95
C ALA A 20 -6.85 18.81 37.58
N SER A 21 -8.02 18.49 37.02
CA SER A 21 -8.91 17.41 37.50
C SER A 21 -8.26 16.03 37.49
N VAL A 22 -7.23 15.83 36.66
CA VAL A 22 -6.47 14.59 36.56
C VAL A 22 -5.02 14.73 37.05
N GLY A 23 -4.70 15.84 37.72
CA GLY A 23 -3.37 16.08 38.30
C GLY A 23 -2.24 16.24 37.28
N LEU A 24 -2.53 16.74 36.08
CA LEU A 24 -1.56 16.89 34.99
C LEU A 24 -1.22 18.36 34.71
N THR A 25 -0.04 18.59 34.13
CA THR A 25 0.38 19.87 33.58
C THR A 25 0.58 19.77 32.06
N ALA A 26 0.51 20.90 31.36
CA ALA A 26 0.82 20.93 29.93
C ALA A 26 2.25 20.46 29.64
N ASP A 27 3.22 20.83 30.48
CA ASP A 27 4.63 20.43 30.32
C ASP A 27 4.80 18.91 30.42
N ALA A 28 4.14 18.24 31.37
CA ALA A 28 4.18 16.78 31.50
C ALA A 28 3.68 16.04 30.25
N LEU A 29 2.67 16.59 29.56
CA LEU A 29 2.16 16.03 28.30
C LEU A 29 3.07 16.34 27.10
N MET A 30 3.71 17.52 27.09
CA MET A 30 4.64 17.91 26.03
C MET A 30 5.92 17.06 26.06
N ASP A 31 6.47 16.81 27.24
CA ASP A 31 7.73 16.07 27.42
C ASP A 31 7.65 14.62 26.96
N THR A 32 6.45 14.03 27.02
CA THR A 32 6.21 12.63 26.62
C THR A 32 5.51 12.48 25.27
N PHE A 33 5.23 13.58 24.56
CA PHE A 33 4.64 13.51 23.23
C PHE A 33 5.66 13.04 22.19
N PRO A 34 5.28 12.18 21.22
CA PRO A 34 6.22 11.66 20.24
C PRO A 34 6.86 12.76 19.39
N ALA A 35 8.19 12.74 19.33
CA ALA A 35 8.95 13.61 18.42
C ALA A 35 8.77 13.21 16.94
N ARG A 36 8.47 11.93 16.67
CA ARG A 36 8.29 11.40 15.31
C ARG A 36 6.83 11.45 14.90
N TYR A 37 6.57 11.97 13.72
CA TYR A 37 5.24 12.04 13.12
C TYR A 37 5.35 12.04 11.60
N THR A 38 4.22 11.91 10.92
CA THR A 38 4.15 11.98 9.46
C THR A 38 3.07 12.95 9.03
N ILE A 39 3.37 13.82 8.07
CA ILE A 39 2.34 14.61 7.38
C ILE A 39 2.18 14.05 5.98
N TYR A 40 0.98 13.54 5.70
CA TYR A 40 0.52 13.19 4.38
C TYR A 40 -0.61 14.13 4.06
N ARG A 41 -0.37 15.21 3.31
CA ARG A 41 -1.36 16.29 3.20
C ARG A 41 -2.71 15.74 2.64
N PRO A 42 -3.84 16.13 3.25
CA PRO A 42 -4.01 17.15 4.30
C PRO A 42 -4.03 16.59 5.76
N MET A 43 -3.46 15.42 6.00
CA MET A 43 -3.52 14.66 7.25
C MET A 43 -2.17 14.61 8.01
N LEU A 44 -2.23 14.83 9.32
CA LEU A 44 -1.20 14.44 10.29
C LEU A 44 -1.48 13.00 10.77
N LEU A 45 -0.47 12.13 10.65
CA LEU A 45 -0.50 10.77 11.16
C LEU A 45 0.50 10.63 12.31
N LEU A 46 -0.05 10.45 13.51
CA LEU A 46 0.71 10.18 14.74
C LEU A 46 1.08 8.70 14.81
N PRO A 47 2.24 8.34 15.39
CA PRO A 47 2.62 6.93 15.53
C PRO A 47 1.69 6.21 16.51
N HIS A 48 1.52 4.90 16.38
CA HIS A 48 0.61 4.11 17.22
C HIS A 48 0.88 4.21 18.72
N ASN A 49 2.13 4.49 19.09
CA ASN A 49 2.57 4.65 20.48
C ASN A 49 2.53 6.11 20.96
N ALA A 50 1.87 7.03 20.25
CA ALA A 50 1.84 8.45 20.59
C ALA A 50 1.31 8.73 22.00
N PHE A 51 0.41 7.88 22.50
CA PHE A 51 -0.31 8.09 23.76
C PHE A 51 -0.04 7.00 24.80
N THR A 52 1.10 6.30 24.72
CA THR A 52 1.40 5.18 25.63
C THR A 52 2.05 5.60 26.95
N SER A 53 2.51 6.85 27.06
CA SER A 53 3.07 7.39 28.31
C SER A 53 2.00 7.55 29.39
N ALA A 54 2.39 7.52 30.66
CA ALA A 54 1.46 7.65 31.79
C ALA A 54 0.63 8.96 31.75
N PRO A 55 1.20 10.16 31.53
CA PRO A 55 0.40 11.39 31.45
C PRO A 55 -0.68 11.35 30.37
N TRP A 56 -0.34 10.84 29.18
CA TRP A 56 -1.29 10.73 28.07
C TRP A 56 -2.37 9.68 28.34
N LYS A 57 -2.04 8.53 28.95
CA LYS A 57 -3.04 7.53 29.34
C LYS A 57 -4.04 8.11 30.34
N THR A 58 -3.55 8.75 31.40
CA THR A 58 -4.39 9.39 32.42
C THR A 58 -5.34 10.43 31.82
N LEU A 59 -4.86 11.29 30.92
CA LEU A 59 -5.72 12.27 30.25
C LEU A 59 -6.81 11.59 29.39
N LEU A 60 -6.43 10.56 28.62
CA LEU A 60 -7.31 9.92 27.65
C LEU A 60 -8.32 8.95 28.26
N GLU A 61 -8.02 8.38 29.43
CA GLU A 61 -8.97 7.60 30.25
C GLU A 61 -10.11 8.49 30.75
N ALA A 62 -9.81 9.72 31.18
CA ALA A 62 -10.81 10.69 31.59
C ALA A 62 -11.53 11.35 30.40
N ASN A 63 -10.82 11.55 29.29
CA ASN A 63 -11.30 12.26 28.11
C ASN A 63 -10.91 11.50 26.84
N PRO A 64 -11.81 10.66 26.28
CA PRO A 64 -11.50 9.89 25.09
C PRO A 64 -10.91 10.74 23.95
N PRO A 65 -10.01 10.19 23.11
CA PRO A 65 -9.27 10.99 22.11
C PRO A 65 -10.16 11.79 21.13
N ASN A 66 -11.34 11.28 20.82
CA ASN A 66 -12.33 11.91 19.94
C ASN A 66 -13.39 12.74 20.69
N SER A 67 -13.28 12.85 22.02
CA SER A 67 -14.25 13.60 22.85
C SER A 67 -14.29 15.08 22.46
N PRO A 68 -15.47 15.74 22.58
CA PRO A 68 -15.58 17.18 22.38
C PRO A 68 -14.59 17.99 23.23
N THR A 69 -14.27 17.50 24.43
CA THR A 69 -13.32 18.10 25.36
C THR A 69 -11.93 18.31 24.76
N LEU A 70 -11.42 17.35 23.98
CA LEU A 70 -10.08 17.42 23.38
C LEU A 70 -10.08 18.03 21.97
N GLN A 71 -11.24 18.33 21.37
CA GLN A 71 -11.28 18.93 20.03
C GLN A 71 -10.57 20.29 19.91
N PRO A 72 -10.62 21.22 20.90
CA PRO A 72 -9.87 22.47 20.83
C PRO A 72 -8.35 22.27 20.71
N LEU A 73 -7.80 21.27 21.43
CA LEU A 73 -6.40 20.86 21.34
C LEU A 73 -6.05 20.43 19.91
N TRP A 74 -6.84 19.52 19.34
CA TRP A 74 -6.59 18.99 18.00
C TRP A 74 -6.76 20.04 16.90
N LYS A 75 -7.78 20.91 17.02
CA LYS A 75 -8.00 22.02 16.09
C LYS A 75 -6.83 23.00 16.09
N ALA A 76 -6.30 23.33 17.27
CA ALA A 76 -5.13 24.21 17.39
C ALA A 76 -3.86 23.56 16.81
N LEU A 77 -3.66 22.27 17.03
CA LEU A 77 -2.56 21.51 16.44
C LEU A 77 -2.67 21.47 14.91
N ALA A 78 -3.87 21.20 14.38
CA ALA A 78 -4.14 21.15 12.95
C ALA A 78 -3.88 22.50 12.26
N ALA A 79 -4.40 23.59 12.84
CA ALA A 79 -4.15 24.94 12.35
C ALA A 79 -2.65 25.29 12.34
N SER A 80 -1.91 24.89 13.38
CA SER A 80 -0.47 25.18 13.51
C SER A 80 0.39 24.45 12.47
N LEU A 81 -0.10 23.35 11.91
CA LEU A 81 0.60 22.55 10.90
C LEU A 81 0.03 22.74 9.48
N SER A 82 -0.98 23.60 9.32
CA SER A 82 -1.71 23.80 8.06
C SER A 82 -2.21 22.46 7.48
N ILE A 83 -2.85 21.67 8.34
CA ILE A 83 -3.49 20.39 8.01
C ILE A 83 -4.95 20.43 8.50
N THR A 84 -5.79 19.54 7.97
CA THR A 84 -7.22 19.49 8.30
C THR A 84 -7.62 18.22 9.03
N HIS A 85 -6.79 17.17 8.98
CA HIS A 85 -7.10 15.87 9.56
C HIS A 85 -5.98 15.38 10.48
N ILE A 86 -6.33 14.78 11.61
CA ILE A 86 -5.37 14.13 12.51
C ILE A 86 -5.85 12.71 12.76
N ALA A 87 -4.96 11.73 12.63
CA ALA A 87 -5.22 10.35 13.02
C ALA A 87 -4.05 9.74 13.79
N LEU A 88 -4.39 8.79 14.66
CA LEU A 88 -3.44 7.87 15.27
C LEU A 88 -3.28 6.65 14.36
N ASN A 89 -2.03 6.36 13.99
CA ASN A 89 -1.71 5.19 13.19
C ASN A 89 -1.94 3.90 13.97
N ALA A 90 -2.17 2.80 13.25
CA ALA A 90 -2.16 1.46 13.82
C ALA A 90 -1.45 0.49 12.88
N GLY A 91 -0.98 -0.64 13.44
CA GLY A 91 -0.47 -1.74 12.62
C GLY A 91 -1.57 -2.30 11.73
N ILE A 92 -1.19 -2.80 10.56
CA ILE A 92 -2.09 -3.56 9.69
C ILE A 92 -2.04 -5.02 10.15
N PRO A 93 -3.13 -5.55 10.72
CA PRO A 93 -3.11 -6.91 11.22
C PRO A 93 -3.13 -7.91 10.05
N LEU A 94 -2.42 -9.04 10.22
CA LEU A 94 -2.46 -10.13 9.24
C LEU A 94 -3.78 -10.91 9.28
N GLN A 95 -4.54 -10.77 10.37
CA GLN A 95 -5.82 -11.43 10.59
C GLN A 95 -6.88 -10.40 11.04
N THR A 96 -8.13 -10.65 10.69
CA THR A 96 -9.29 -9.86 11.12
C THR A 96 -10.28 -10.74 11.88
N THR A 97 -10.99 -10.13 12.84
CA THR A 97 -12.11 -10.75 13.53
C THR A 97 -13.40 -10.14 12.99
N SER A 98 -14.20 -10.93 12.26
CA SER A 98 -15.50 -10.47 11.76
C SER A 98 -16.53 -10.42 12.90
N PRO A 99 -17.25 -9.30 13.11
CA PRO A 99 -18.35 -9.25 14.07
C PRO A 99 -19.64 -9.94 13.60
N THR A 100 -19.71 -10.35 12.32
CA THR A 100 -20.97 -10.68 11.62
C THR A 100 -21.19 -12.17 11.35
N THR A 101 -20.31 -13.06 11.78
CA THR A 101 -20.55 -14.50 11.76
C THR A 101 -20.29 -15.07 13.14
N SER A 102 -21.10 -16.02 13.58
CA SER A 102 -20.92 -16.82 14.80
C SER A 102 -19.63 -17.67 14.82
N GLN A 103 -18.69 -17.38 13.92
CA GLN A 103 -17.37 -17.98 13.85
C GLN A 103 -16.38 -17.12 14.64
N THR A 104 -15.99 -17.63 15.80
CA THR A 104 -14.99 -17.03 16.71
C THR A 104 -13.54 -17.15 16.21
N SER A 105 -13.30 -17.62 14.99
CA SER A 105 -11.96 -17.81 14.44
C SER A 105 -11.46 -16.56 13.67
N PRO A 106 -10.22 -16.10 13.90
CA PRO A 106 -9.61 -15.07 13.09
C PRO A 106 -9.45 -15.55 11.63
N HIS A 107 -9.78 -14.68 10.67
CA HIS A 107 -9.58 -14.95 9.23
C HIS A 107 -8.40 -14.13 8.70
N GLU A 108 -7.75 -14.57 7.63
CA GLU A 108 -6.67 -13.79 7.02
C GLU A 108 -7.17 -12.46 6.46
N ASN A 109 -6.48 -11.36 6.77
CA ASN A 109 -6.71 -10.04 6.20
C ASN A 109 -6.13 -9.96 4.79
N ILE A 110 -6.74 -10.65 3.83
CA ILE A 110 -6.23 -10.78 2.44
C ILE A 110 -5.95 -9.40 1.81
N LEU A 111 -6.80 -8.42 2.06
CA LEU A 111 -6.68 -7.06 1.49
C LEU A 111 -5.62 -6.19 2.19
N ARG A 112 -5.08 -6.64 3.33
CA ARG A 112 -4.19 -5.86 4.20
C ARG A 112 -4.76 -4.47 4.50
N SER A 113 -6.08 -4.40 4.68
CA SER A 113 -6.79 -3.15 4.96
C SER A 113 -6.51 -2.69 6.40
N PRO A 114 -6.45 -1.37 6.65
CA PRO A 114 -6.36 -0.83 8.00
C PRO A 114 -7.67 -1.06 8.76
N THR A 115 -7.57 -1.60 9.98
CA THR A 115 -8.75 -1.85 10.83
C THR A 115 -8.82 -0.92 12.04
N ASN A 116 -7.66 -0.36 12.45
CA ASN A 116 -7.50 0.29 13.75
C ASN A 116 -7.00 1.74 13.64
N LEU A 117 -7.07 2.36 12.45
CA LEU A 117 -6.78 3.79 12.32
C LEU A 117 -7.79 4.57 13.18
N THR A 118 -7.31 5.47 14.04
CA THR A 118 -8.18 6.24 14.93
C THR A 118 -8.17 7.73 14.54
N PRO A 119 -9.22 8.23 13.86
CA PRO A 119 -9.40 9.66 13.65
C PRO A 119 -9.49 10.43 14.97
N LEU A 120 -8.76 11.54 15.06
CA LEU A 120 -8.77 12.45 16.21
C LEU A 120 -9.44 13.79 15.86
N HIS A 121 -9.25 14.27 14.62
CA HIS A 121 -9.76 15.54 14.14
C HIS A 121 -9.97 15.54 12.62
N GLY A 122 -10.99 16.27 12.16
CA GLY A 122 -11.41 16.31 10.76
C GLY A 122 -12.35 15.15 10.39
N SER A 123 -13.06 15.27 9.27
CA SER A 123 -13.97 14.22 8.78
C SER A 123 -13.25 13.27 7.85
N PHE A 124 -13.17 11.99 8.21
CA PHE A 124 -12.55 10.97 7.37
C PHE A 124 -13.54 10.36 6.36
N GLY A 125 -14.79 10.82 6.36
CA GLY A 125 -15.93 10.18 5.72
C GLY A 125 -16.68 9.24 6.68
N PRO A 126 -17.77 8.61 6.21
CA PRO A 126 -18.49 7.60 6.98
C PRO A 126 -17.58 6.43 7.38
N PRO A 127 -17.81 5.79 8.54
CA PRO A 127 -17.08 4.58 8.92
C PRO A 127 -17.24 3.47 7.86
N PRO A 128 -16.19 2.66 7.59
CA PRO A 128 -16.30 1.53 6.68
C PRO A 128 -17.38 0.55 7.10
N THR A 129 -18.26 0.20 6.17
CA THR A 129 -19.25 -0.87 6.28
C THR A 129 -18.88 -2.03 5.35
N PRO A 130 -19.41 -3.25 5.56
CA PRO A 130 -19.19 -4.38 4.64
C PRO A 130 -19.51 -4.03 3.17
N GLN A 131 -20.58 -3.27 2.92
CA GLN A 131 -20.94 -2.81 1.59
C GLN A 131 -19.91 -1.86 1.00
N THR A 132 -19.50 -0.83 1.75
CA THR A 132 -18.50 0.13 1.24
C THR A 132 -17.14 -0.52 1.02
N LEU A 133 -16.80 -1.58 1.77
CA LEU A 133 -15.54 -2.30 1.60
C LEU A 133 -15.52 -3.15 0.32
N SER A 134 -16.65 -3.78 -0.03
CA SER A 134 -16.72 -4.71 -1.16
C SER A 134 -17.18 -4.05 -2.47
N SER A 135 -18.12 -3.11 -2.40
CA SER A 135 -18.76 -2.50 -3.57
C SER A 135 -19.12 -1.02 -3.28
N PRO A 136 -18.11 -0.15 -3.17
CA PRO A 136 -18.31 1.28 -2.99
C PRO A 136 -18.94 1.93 -4.24
N SER A 137 -19.83 2.88 -4.01
CA SER A 137 -20.40 3.75 -5.04
C SER A 137 -19.49 4.95 -5.34
N ALA A 138 -19.77 5.68 -6.42
CA ALA A 138 -19.11 6.94 -6.71
C ALA A 138 -19.27 7.97 -5.57
N ALA A 139 -20.42 7.96 -4.88
CA ALA A 139 -20.67 8.83 -3.73
C ALA A 139 -19.79 8.45 -2.53
N ASP A 140 -19.57 7.15 -2.31
CA ASP A 140 -18.67 6.68 -1.24
C ASP A 140 -17.24 7.18 -1.50
N PHE A 141 -16.75 7.07 -2.74
CA PHE A 141 -15.45 7.61 -3.11
C PHE A 141 -15.36 9.14 -2.97
N ALA A 142 -16.45 9.87 -3.26
CA ALA A 142 -16.47 11.32 -3.14
C ALA A 142 -16.49 11.80 -1.68
N ASN A 143 -17.15 11.05 -0.79
CA ASN A 143 -17.34 11.43 0.61
C ASN A 143 -16.21 10.95 1.53
N ALA A 144 -15.28 10.13 1.04
CA ALA A 144 -14.10 9.69 1.79
C ALA A 144 -12.98 10.73 1.81
N LEU A 145 -12.17 10.72 2.87
CA LEU A 145 -10.90 11.44 2.89
C LEU A 145 -9.89 10.75 1.97
N TRP A 146 -9.34 11.51 1.03
CA TRP A 146 -8.19 11.11 0.20
C TRP A 146 -6.94 11.87 0.59
N VAL A 147 -5.83 11.14 0.65
CA VAL A 147 -4.54 11.64 1.07
C VAL A 147 -3.50 11.32 0.01
N THR A 148 -2.61 12.27 -0.28
CA THR A 148 -1.54 12.10 -1.26
C THR A 148 -0.17 12.25 -0.62
N HIS A 149 0.75 11.38 -1.02
CA HIS A 149 2.17 11.53 -0.73
C HIS A 149 2.99 11.45 -2.02
N THR A 150 4.13 12.14 -2.04
CA THR A 150 5.02 12.15 -3.21
C THR A 150 6.35 11.52 -2.85
N GLN A 151 6.78 10.51 -3.60
CA GLN A 151 8.11 9.89 -3.50
C GLN A 151 8.71 9.81 -4.89
N ASN A 152 9.98 10.19 -5.06
CA ASN A 152 10.65 10.20 -6.37
C ASN A 152 9.90 11.01 -7.45
N GLY A 153 9.20 12.08 -7.05
CA GLY A 153 8.35 12.86 -7.95
C GLY A 153 7.05 12.16 -8.39
N ILE A 154 6.73 11.00 -7.83
CA ILE A 154 5.53 10.22 -8.12
C ILE A 154 4.49 10.44 -7.02
N HIS A 155 3.30 10.90 -7.40
CA HIS A 155 2.15 11.08 -6.53
C HIS A 155 1.42 9.75 -6.29
N GLN A 156 1.20 9.39 -5.02
CA GLN A 156 0.44 8.21 -4.61
C GLN A 156 -0.69 8.64 -3.70
N THR A 157 -1.90 8.23 -4.03
CA THR A 157 -3.15 8.70 -3.39
C THR A 157 -3.91 7.51 -2.83
N TRP A 158 -4.39 7.63 -1.58
CA TRP A 158 -5.10 6.56 -0.89
C TRP A 158 -6.15 7.11 0.07
N ALA A 159 -7.13 6.28 0.41
CA ALA A 159 -8.15 6.57 1.40
C ALA A 159 -7.75 5.91 2.74
N PRO A 160 -7.35 6.67 3.79
CA PRO A 160 -6.74 6.10 5.00
C PRO A 160 -7.62 5.11 5.78
N LEU A 161 -8.94 5.21 5.66
CA LEU A 161 -9.88 4.28 6.31
C LEU A 161 -10.00 2.93 5.58
N TYR A 162 -9.59 2.85 4.31
CA TYR A 162 -9.87 1.71 3.44
C TYR A 162 -8.61 1.04 2.88
N THR A 163 -7.50 1.76 2.85
CA THR A 163 -6.26 1.36 2.19
C THR A 163 -5.06 1.86 2.99
N MET A 164 -3.90 1.25 2.77
CA MET A 164 -2.67 1.60 3.47
C MET A 164 -1.68 2.33 2.55
N PHE A 165 -0.67 2.95 3.17
CA PHE A 165 0.49 3.46 2.45
C PHE A 165 1.75 3.27 3.29
N SER A 166 2.79 2.65 2.72
CA SER A 166 4.08 2.47 3.40
C SER A 166 5.16 3.30 2.74
N ARG A 167 5.61 4.37 3.41
CA ARG A 167 6.82 5.11 3.03
C ARG A 167 8.09 4.26 3.05
N GLY A 168 8.14 3.22 3.88
CA GLY A 168 9.35 2.45 4.14
C GLY A 168 9.90 1.69 2.94
N ASN A 169 9.12 1.51 1.87
CA ASN A 169 9.56 0.83 0.65
C ASN A 169 10.19 1.79 -0.38
N VAL A 170 10.49 3.05 0.01
CA VAL A 170 11.01 4.06 -0.93
C VAL A 170 12.31 3.64 -1.61
N ARG A 171 13.22 2.94 -0.90
CA ARG A 171 14.48 2.45 -1.48
C ARG A 171 14.23 1.52 -2.64
N GLU A 172 13.31 0.58 -2.48
CA GLU A 172 12.94 -0.36 -3.55
C GLU A 172 12.26 0.35 -4.72
N LYS A 173 11.35 1.28 -4.44
CA LYS A 173 10.73 2.10 -5.49
C LYS A 173 11.79 2.87 -6.29
N THR A 174 12.79 3.46 -5.62
CA THR A 174 13.90 4.15 -6.28
C THR A 174 14.76 3.19 -7.10
N ARG A 175 15.00 1.98 -6.61
CA ARG A 175 15.77 0.95 -7.32
C ARG A 175 15.11 0.56 -8.63
N LEU A 176 13.80 0.27 -8.61
CA LEU A 176 13.03 -0.05 -9.82
C LEU A 176 13.12 1.05 -10.90
N LEU A 177 13.21 2.33 -10.52
CA LEU A 177 13.36 3.44 -11.48
C LEU A 177 14.66 3.39 -12.28
N ALA A 178 15.70 2.77 -11.74
CA ALA A 178 17.05 2.77 -12.31
C ALA A 178 17.48 1.40 -12.85
N LEU A 179 16.63 0.38 -12.79
CA LEU A 179 16.98 -0.97 -13.23
C LEU A 179 17.24 -0.99 -14.75
N PRO A 180 18.45 -1.39 -15.20
CA PRO A 180 18.77 -1.45 -16.62
C PRO A 180 17.84 -2.37 -17.42
N SER A 181 17.38 -3.45 -16.79
CA SER A 181 16.41 -4.39 -17.36
C SER A 181 15.08 -3.73 -17.77
N ILE A 182 14.72 -2.62 -17.12
CA ILE A 182 13.49 -1.86 -17.38
C ILE A 182 13.76 -0.72 -18.38
N THR A 183 14.91 -0.05 -18.28
CA THR A 183 15.18 1.20 -19.00
C THR A 183 15.76 1.03 -20.41
N THR A 184 16.16 -0.18 -20.80
CA THR A 184 16.94 -0.42 -22.03
C THR A 184 16.13 -0.82 -23.26
N ALA A 185 14.91 -1.34 -23.10
CA ALA A 185 14.07 -1.78 -24.21
C ALA A 185 12.58 -1.63 -23.90
N PRO A 186 11.72 -1.41 -24.92
CA PRO A 186 10.28 -1.34 -24.71
C PRO A 186 9.75 -2.71 -24.25
N CYS A 187 9.42 -2.82 -22.97
CA CYS A 187 8.75 -3.98 -22.38
C CYS A 187 7.49 -3.56 -21.63
N SER A 188 6.66 -4.54 -21.29
CA SER A 188 5.56 -4.36 -20.33
C SER A 188 5.96 -4.92 -18.96
N ALA A 189 5.29 -4.43 -17.92
CA ALA A 189 5.34 -5.00 -16.58
C ALA A 189 3.95 -5.51 -16.15
N ALA A 190 3.93 -6.50 -15.25
CA ALA A 190 2.72 -6.91 -14.54
C ALA A 190 2.91 -6.71 -13.04
N ASP A 191 1.90 -6.15 -12.36
CA ASP A 191 1.87 -6.05 -10.90
C ASP A 191 0.70 -6.87 -10.37
N LEU A 192 1.00 -7.97 -9.68
CA LEU A 192 0.01 -8.93 -9.18
C LEU A 192 -0.66 -8.51 -7.87
N TYR A 193 -0.20 -7.39 -7.29
CA TYR A 193 -0.72 -6.80 -6.06
C TYR A 193 -0.62 -5.27 -6.16
N ALA A 194 -1.27 -4.71 -7.18
CA ALA A 194 -0.99 -3.33 -7.61
C ALA A 194 -1.28 -2.28 -6.53
N GLY A 195 -2.25 -2.54 -5.66
CA GLY A 195 -2.68 -1.61 -4.63
C GLY A 195 -3.09 -0.27 -5.25
N ILE A 196 -2.65 0.81 -4.61
CA ILE A 196 -2.82 2.18 -5.11
C ILE A 196 -1.81 2.56 -6.20
N GLY A 197 -1.17 1.59 -6.83
CA GLY A 197 0.01 1.76 -7.68
C GLY A 197 1.30 1.82 -6.87
N TYR A 198 1.48 0.91 -5.90
CA TYR A 198 2.66 0.94 -5.00
C TYR A 198 3.98 0.89 -5.77
N PHE A 199 4.13 -0.13 -6.62
CA PHE A 199 5.30 -0.36 -7.46
C PHE A 199 4.98 -0.15 -8.94
N ALA A 200 3.75 -0.43 -9.39
CA ALA A 200 3.26 -0.13 -10.74
C ALA A 200 3.70 1.25 -11.28
N PHE A 201 3.58 2.31 -10.48
CA PHE A 201 3.98 3.66 -10.89
C PHE A 201 5.50 3.83 -11.09
N SER A 202 6.32 3.03 -10.38
CA SER A 202 7.77 3.05 -10.60
C SER A 202 8.11 2.45 -11.95
N TYR A 203 7.45 1.37 -12.37
CA TYR A 203 7.62 0.82 -13.73
C TYR A 203 7.24 1.84 -14.81
N ALA A 204 6.07 2.47 -14.70
CA ALA A 204 5.63 3.48 -15.66
C ALA A 204 6.60 4.67 -15.73
N ARG A 205 7.07 5.17 -14.58
CA ARG A 205 8.06 6.26 -14.53
C ARG A 205 9.42 5.85 -15.10
N ALA A 206 9.81 4.59 -14.97
CA ALA A 206 11.05 4.05 -15.52
C ALA A 206 11.00 3.87 -17.05
N GLY A 207 9.80 3.91 -17.64
CA GLY A 207 9.62 3.90 -19.10
C GLY A 207 9.13 2.57 -19.68
N VAL A 208 8.52 1.68 -18.88
CA VAL A 208 7.81 0.53 -19.49
C VAL A 208 6.67 1.03 -20.38
N ALA A 209 6.40 0.31 -21.45
CA ALA A 209 5.37 0.69 -22.42
C ALA A 209 3.95 0.53 -21.87
N LYS A 210 3.75 -0.42 -20.95
CA LYS A 210 2.45 -0.69 -20.33
C LYS A 210 2.62 -1.42 -19.00
N VAL A 211 1.74 -1.15 -18.05
CA VAL A 211 1.64 -1.92 -16.81
C VAL A 211 0.27 -2.58 -16.71
N LEU A 212 0.27 -3.91 -16.52
CA LEU A 212 -0.94 -4.67 -16.24
C LEU A 212 -1.05 -4.88 -14.72
N CYS A 213 -2.16 -4.47 -14.12
CA CYS A 213 -2.34 -4.39 -12.68
C CYS A 213 -3.50 -5.30 -12.24
N TRP A 214 -3.27 -6.23 -11.32
CA TRP A 214 -4.32 -6.96 -10.62
C TRP A 214 -4.47 -6.42 -9.20
N GLU A 215 -5.71 -6.13 -8.82
CA GLU A 215 -6.04 -5.61 -7.49
C GLU A 215 -7.47 -6.00 -7.11
N LEU A 216 -7.66 -6.44 -5.86
CA LEU A 216 -8.95 -6.86 -5.33
C LEU A 216 -9.74 -5.72 -4.69
N ASN A 217 -9.04 -4.79 -4.03
CA ASN A 217 -9.69 -3.76 -3.23
C ASN A 217 -10.13 -2.59 -4.13
N PRO A 218 -11.44 -2.31 -4.25
CA PRO A 218 -11.94 -1.22 -5.10
C PRO A 218 -11.42 0.16 -4.68
N TRP A 219 -11.11 0.37 -3.39
CA TRP A 219 -10.49 1.60 -2.90
C TRP A 219 -9.03 1.74 -3.33
N SER A 220 -8.31 0.62 -3.41
CA SER A 220 -6.95 0.59 -3.96
C SER A 220 -6.97 0.97 -5.44
N ILE A 221 -7.91 0.41 -6.21
CA ILE A 221 -8.08 0.69 -7.63
C ILE A 221 -8.40 2.17 -7.87
N GLU A 222 -9.32 2.74 -7.11
CA GLU A 222 -9.62 4.17 -7.20
C GLU A 222 -8.42 5.04 -6.79
N GLY A 223 -7.66 4.63 -5.78
CA GLY A 223 -6.38 5.27 -5.41
C GLY A 223 -5.35 5.23 -6.53
N LEU A 224 -5.23 4.10 -7.23
CA LEU A 224 -4.40 3.94 -8.42
C LEU A 224 -4.86 4.86 -9.54
N ARG A 225 -6.16 4.92 -9.85
CA ARG A 225 -6.70 5.82 -10.89
C ARG A 225 -6.39 7.29 -10.59
N ARG A 226 -6.65 7.74 -9.36
CA ARG A 226 -6.36 9.11 -8.91
C ARG A 226 -4.86 9.40 -8.98
N GLY A 227 -4.04 8.48 -8.47
CA GLY A 227 -2.60 8.58 -8.51
C GLY A 227 -2.06 8.66 -9.93
N ALA A 228 -2.52 7.79 -10.84
CA ALA A 228 -2.13 7.81 -12.24
C ALA A 228 -2.45 9.17 -12.90
N GLY A 229 -3.68 9.65 -12.73
CA GLY A 229 -4.08 10.97 -13.26
C GLY A 229 -3.23 12.12 -12.73
N MET A 230 -2.88 12.12 -11.45
CA MET A 230 -1.98 13.14 -10.87
C MET A 230 -0.57 13.09 -11.43
N ASN A 231 -0.11 11.94 -11.92
CA ASN A 231 1.20 11.78 -12.55
C ASN A 231 1.17 11.97 -14.08
N GLY A 232 0.01 12.32 -14.66
CA GLY A 232 -0.15 12.48 -16.09
C GLY A 232 -0.29 11.16 -16.86
N TRP A 233 -0.56 10.06 -16.17
CA TRP A 233 -0.83 8.76 -16.77
C TRP A 233 -2.32 8.45 -16.83
N SER A 234 -2.66 7.55 -17.72
CA SER A 234 -4.01 7.03 -17.93
C SER A 234 -4.13 5.62 -17.36
N ALA A 235 -5.17 5.41 -16.55
CA ALA A 235 -5.48 4.10 -15.96
C ALA A 235 -6.90 3.66 -16.34
N ARG A 236 -7.01 2.55 -17.06
CA ARG A 236 -8.28 1.97 -17.49
C ARG A 236 -8.60 0.75 -16.64
N VAL A 237 -9.75 0.76 -16.00
CA VAL A 237 -10.30 -0.42 -15.31
C VAL A 237 -11.01 -1.30 -16.33
N VAL A 238 -10.74 -2.59 -16.29
CA VAL A 238 -11.28 -3.59 -17.21
C VAL A 238 -12.00 -4.65 -16.38
N ASP A 239 -13.31 -4.48 -16.20
CA ASP A 239 -14.15 -5.39 -15.41
C ASP A 239 -14.32 -6.76 -16.09
N ASP A 240 -14.48 -6.76 -17.42
CA ASP A 240 -14.57 -7.97 -18.23
C ASP A 240 -13.47 -7.97 -19.30
N PRO A 241 -12.44 -8.83 -19.16
CA PRO A 241 -11.42 -9.01 -20.19
C PRO A 241 -11.97 -9.42 -21.57
N GLY A 242 -13.11 -10.11 -21.62
CA GLY A 242 -13.77 -10.51 -22.87
C GLY A 242 -14.38 -9.33 -23.65
N SER A 243 -14.69 -8.23 -22.97
CA SER A 243 -15.19 -6.99 -23.58
C SER A 243 -14.12 -6.24 -24.38
N VAL A 244 -12.83 -6.58 -24.19
CA VAL A 244 -11.71 -5.96 -24.87
C VAL A 244 -11.64 -6.43 -26.31
N SER A 245 -11.75 -5.51 -27.27
CA SER A 245 -11.66 -5.81 -28.70
C SER A 245 -10.79 -4.81 -29.46
N PRO A 246 -10.19 -5.20 -30.60
CA PRO A 246 -9.40 -4.28 -31.44
C PRO A 246 -10.20 -3.08 -31.94
N LYS A 247 -11.53 -3.23 -32.09
CA LYS A 247 -12.43 -2.17 -32.57
C LYS A 247 -12.80 -1.16 -31.48
N ASN A 248 -12.83 -1.61 -30.22
CA ASN A 248 -13.21 -0.77 -29.08
C ASN A 248 -11.99 -0.21 -28.35
N MET A 249 -10.77 -0.54 -28.77
CA MET A 249 -9.57 -0.21 -28.02
C MET A 249 -8.39 0.19 -28.90
N THR A 250 -8.18 1.50 -29.02
CA THR A 250 -6.88 2.10 -29.33
C THR A 250 -6.13 2.23 -28.01
N ASP A 251 -5.54 1.16 -27.50
CA ASP A 251 -5.03 1.13 -26.11
C ASP A 251 -3.71 1.91 -25.91
N GLY A 252 -3.80 3.23 -25.98
CA GLY A 252 -2.77 4.16 -25.52
C GLY A 252 -2.75 4.34 -24.00
N SER A 253 -3.46 3.49 -23.22
CA SER A 253 -3.45 3.64 -21.76
C SER A 253 -2.17 3.11 -21.13
N ASP A 254 -1.65 3.81 -20.12
CA ASP A 254 -0.42 3.42 -19.43
C ASP A 254 -0.65 2.20 -18.51
N PHE A 255 -1.83 2.15 -17.88
CA PHE A 255 -2.24 1.09 -16.96
C PHE A 255 -3.54 0.41 -17.40
N LEU A 256 -3.51 -0.91 -17.49
CA LEU A 256 -4.71 -1.76 -17.52
C LEU A 256 -4.91 -2.37 -16.13
N VAL A 257 -6.02 -2.05 -15.47
CA VAL A 257 -6.31 -2.46 -14.09
C VAL A 257 -7.48 -3.44 -14.07
N PHE A 258 -7.26 -4.61 -13.49
CA PHE A 258 -8.25 -5.68 -13.43
C PHE A 258 -8.75 -5.84 -11.98
N PRO A 259 -10.04 -5.56 -11.69
CA PRO A 259 -10.64 -5.66 -10.36
C PRO A 259 -10.95 -7.12 -9.99
N GLN A 260 -9.93 -7.98 -10.00
CA GLN A 260 -10.06 -9.43 -9.87
C GLN A 260 -8.83 -10.05 -9.20
N SER A 261 -8.96 -11.29 -8.74
CA SER A 261 -7.84 -12.06 -8.20
C SER A 261 -6.72 -12.19 -9.23
N ASN A 262 -5.46 -12.08 -8.78
CA ASN A 262 -4.30 -12.26 -9.64
C ASN A 262 -4.18 -13.70 -10.20
N GLU A 263 -4.89 -14.67 -9.63
CA GLU A 263 -4.99 -16.04 -10.16
C GLU A 263 -5.60 -16.08 -11.57
N SER A 264 -6.42 -15.08 -11.92
CA SER A 264 -7.01 -14.92 -13.25
C SER A 264 -6.05 -14.36 -14.31
N ALA A 265 -4.84 -13.94 -13.91
CA ALA A 265 -3.98 -13.12 -14.76
C ALA A 265 -3.55 -13.81 -16.06
N LEU A 266 -3.29 -15.12 -16.01
CA LEU A 266 -2.93 -15.90 -17.21
C LEU A 266 -4.09 -15.97 -18.21
N ALA A 267 -5.30 -16.27 -17.74
CA ALA A 267 -6.49 -16.33 -18.59
C ALA A 267 -6.85 -14.97 -19.18
N THR A 268 -6.64 -13.90 -18.39
CA THR A 268 -6.81 -12.51 -18.81
C THR A 268 -5.82 -12.14 -19.91
N LEU A 269 -4.52 -12.41 -19.71
CA LEU A 269 -3.49 -12.12 -20.72
C LEU A 269 -3.75 -12.86 -22.04
N GLN A 270 -4.24 -14.11 -21.98
CA GLN A 270 -4.61 -14.87 -23.17
C GLN A 270 -5.75 -14.22 -23.96
N HIS A 271 -6.74 -13.61 -23.30
CA HIS A 271 -7.78 -12.84 -23.97
C HIS A 271 -7.21 -11.55 -24.57
N LEU A 272 -6.44 -10.80 -23.80
CA LEU A 272 -5.89 -9.53 -24.25
C LEU A 272 -4.96 -9.68 -25.45
N LYS A 273 -4.12 -10.72 -25.51
CA LYS A 273 -3.23 -10.98 -26.67
C LYS A 273 -3.98 -11.22 -27.98
N LYS A 274 -5.28 -11.58 -27.94
CA LYS A 274 -6.12 -11.69 -29.14
C LYS A 274 -6.65 -10.33 -29.62
N ALA A 275 -6.69 -9.35 -28.73
CA ALA A 275 -7.33 -8.06 -28.97
C ALA A 275 -6.35 -6.88 -29.04
N LEU A 276 -5.17 -7.02 -28.43
CA LEU A 276 -4.18 -5.96 -28.24
C LEU A 276 -2.77 -6.43 -28.57
N ASN A 277 -1.97 -5.50 -29.09
CA ASN A 277 -0.53 -5.67 -29.17
C ASN A 277 0.12 -5.20 -27.86
N ILE A 278 0.27 -6.10 -26.90
CA ILE A 278 0.96 -5.83 -25.63
C ILE A 278 2.44 -6.19 -25.81
N PRO A 279 3.40 -5.25 -25.62
CA PRO A 279 4.83 -5.57 -25.64
C PRO A 279 5.18 -6.68 -24.65
N PRO A 280 6.26 -7.45 -24.88
CA PRO A 280 6.66 -8.56 -24.02
C PRO A 280 6.64 -8.19 -22.54
N ILE A 281 5.97 -8.99 -21.72
CA ILE A 281 6.01 -8.82 -20.27
C ILE A 281 7.35 -9.37 -19.80
N ARG A 282 8.20 -8.47 -19.31
CA ARG A 282 9.58 -8.78 -18.90
C ARG A 282 9.78 -8.63 -17.40
N HIS A 283 8.83 -8.01 -16.73
CA HIS A 283 8.87 -7.75 -15.29
C HIS A 283 7.55 -8.15 -14.66
N VAL A 284 7.60 -8.96 -13.61
CA VAL A 284 6.43 -9.28 -12.78
C VAL A 284 6.71 -8.93 -11.33
N ASN A 285 5.92 -8.01 -10.78
CA ASN A 285 5.99 -7.59 -9.39
C ASN A 285 5.05 -8.43 -8.53
N CYS A 286 5.61 -9.09 -7.51
CA CYS A 286 4.90 -9.91 -6.53
C CYS A 286 4.93 -9.24 -5.15
N GLY A 287 4.41 -8.01 -5.08
CA GLY A 287 4.48 -7.10 -3.93
C GLY A 287 3.59 -7.42 -2.72
N PHE A 288 3.55 -8.67 -2.23
CA PHE A 288 2.69 -9.08 -1.12
C PHE A 288 3.47 -9.65 0.07
N LEU A 289 3.09 -9.23 1.28
CA LEU A 289 3.71 -9.67 2.55
C LEU A 289 2.70 -10.41 3.44
N PRO A 290 3.15 -11.42 4.21
CA PRO A 290 4.55 -11.79 4.47
C PRO A 290 5.20 -12.65 3.36
N SER A 291 4.45 -13.22 2.43
CA SER A 291 5.01 -13.93 1.28
C SER A 291 4.04 -13.85 0.09
N SER A 292 4.61 -13.70 -1.10
CA SER A 292 3.90 -13.68 -2.37
C SER A 292 3.88 -15.03 -3.09
N ARG A 293 4.32 -16.11 -2.42
CA ARG A 293 4.54 -17.45 -2.99
C ARG A 293 3.39 -17.99 -3.85
N LEU A 294 2.15 -17.75 -3.45
CA LEU A 294 0.97 -18.24 -4.17
C LEU A 294 0.86 -17.66 -5.60
N SER A 295 1.45 -16.49 -5.84
CA SER A 295 1.44 -15.83 -7.15
C SER A 295 2.57 -16.26 -8.08
N TRP A 296 3.57 -17.02 -7.61
CA TRP A 296 4.79 -17.31 -8.37
C TRP A 296 4.55 -18.14 -9.63
N ARG A 297 3.64 -19.12 -9.57
CA ARG A 297 3.21 -19.87 -10.76
C ARG A 297 2.64 -18.94 -11.83
N THR A 298 1.77 -18.02 -11.42
CA THR A 298 1.18 -17.01 -12.30
C THR A 298 2.27 -16.10 -12.86
N ALA A 299 3.21 -15.65 -12.03
CA ALA A 299 4.30 -14.77 -12.46
C ALA A 299 5.18 -15.41 -13.55
N VAL A 300 5.61 -16.66 -13.35
CA VAL A 300 6.34 -17.44 -14.36
C VAL A 300 5.55 -17.54 -15.67
N GLY A 301 4.24 -17.81 -15.60
CA GLY A 301 3.41 -17.95 -16.79
C GLY A 301 3.14 -16.64 -17.55
N LEU A 302 3.33 -15.47 -16.91
CA LEU A 302 3.12 -14.16 -17.53
C LEU A 302 4.33 -13.67 -18.33
N LEU A 303 5.54 -14.12 -17.97
CA LEU A 303 6.76 -13.72 -18.64
C LEU A 303 6.76 -14.14 -20.12
N ASP A 304 7.47 -13.36 -20.92
CA ASP A 304 7.69 -13.70 -22.32
C ASP A 304 8.53 -14.98 -22.44
N ARG A 305 8.04 -15.95 -23.22
CA ARG A 305 8.67 -17.28 -23.32
C ARG A 305 9.96 -17.30 -24.15
N GLY A 306 10.12 -16.36 -25.08
CA GLY A 306 11.29 -16.31 -25.95
C GLY A 306 12.41 -15.49 -25.34
N LEU A 307 12.05 -14.38 -24.68
CA LEU A 307 13.02 -13.48 -24.09
C LEU A 307 13.34 -13.86 -22.63
N GLY A 308 12.39 -14.44 -21.88
CA GLY A 308 12.45 -14.60 -20.42
C GLY A 308 11.98 -13.35 -19.66
N GLY A 309 12.43 -13.18 -18.42
CA GLY A 309 12.32 -11.91 -17.69
C GLY A 309 12.56 -12.03 -16.19
N TRP A 310 12.19 -10.99 -15.44
CA TRP A 310 12.43 -10.89 -14.00
C TRP A 310 11.12 -10.95 -13.20
N ILE A 311 11.12 -11.77 -12.16
CA ILE A 311 10.11 -11.79 -11.12
C ILE A 311 10.70 -11.15 -9.88
N HIS A 312 10.02 -10.13 -9.35
CA HIS A 312 10.39 -9.43 -8.13
C HIS A 312 9.55 -9.99 -6.97
N ALA A 313 10.07 -11.00 -6.28
CA ALA A 313 9.36 -11.73 -5.23
C ALA A 313 9.59 -11.09 -3.86
N HIS A 314 8.57 -10.42 -3.33
CA HIS A 314 8.63 -9.81 -2.00
C HIS A 314 8.30 -10.83 -0.92
N GLU A 315 9.11 -10.85 0.15
CA GLU A 315 8.88 -11.70 1.32
C GLU A 315 9.42 -11.08 2.63
N ASN A 316 8.87 -11.53 3.76
CA ASN A 316 9.43 -11.35 5.08
C ASN A 316 10.29 -12.57 5.43
N VAL A 317 11.58 -12.34 5.70
CA VAL A 317 12.57 -13.40 5.92
C VAL A 317 13.39 -13.08 7.17
N GLY A 318 13.73 -14.11 7.96
CA GLY A 318 14.68 -13.95 9.07
C GLY A 318 16.02 -13.45 8.55
N VAL A 319 16.69 -12.56 9.30
CA VAL A 319 17.96 -11.94 8.87
C VAL A 319 19.00 -13.00 8.49
N GLU A 320 19.08 -14.08 9.27
CA GLU A 320 20.03 -15.19 9.07
C GLU A 320 19.59 -16.18 7.98
N ASP A 321 18.32 -16.14 7.55
CA ASP A 321 17.74 -17.11 6.63
C ASP A 321 17.76 -16.66 5.16
N VAL A 322 18.26 -15.45 4.87
CA VAL A 322 18.14 -14.82 3.54
C VAL A 322 18.76 -15.66 2.43
N GLU A 323 19.96 -16.21 2.61
CA GLU A 323 20.63 -17.01 1.58
C GLU A 323 19.98 -18.40 1.40
N ALA A 324 19.58 -19.04 2.50
CA ALA A 324 18.83 -20.30 2.43
C ALA A 324 17.50 -20.10 1.69
N ARG A 325 16.83 -18.97 1.97
CA ARG A 325 15.58 -18.60 1.31
C ARG A 325 15.77 -18.28 -0.16
N ARG A 326 16.86 -17.61 -0.54
CA ARG A 326 17.23 -17.36 -1.94
C ARG A 326 17.25 -18.66 -2.75
N GLY A 327 17.93 -19.69 -2.25
CA GLY A 327 17.99 -21.00 -2.90
C GLY A 327 16.62 -21.70 -2.99
N ASP A 328 15.77 -21.54 -1.97
CA ASP A 328 14.41 -22.09 -1.98
C ASP A 328 13.51 -21.40 -3.02
N VAL A 329 13.58 -20.07 -3.13
CA VAL A 329 12.84 -19.29 -4.12
C VAL A 329 13.19 -19.77 -5.54
N VAL A 330 14.49 -19.91 -5.86
CA VAL A 330 14.95 -20.40 -7.17
C VAL A 330 14.37 -21.79 -7.46
N ARG A 331 14.53 -22.76 -6.55
CA ARG A 331 14.01 -24.12 -6.75
C ARG A 331 12.50 -24.18 -6.95
N GLN A 332 11.75 -23.30 -6.29
CA GLN A 332 10.31 -23.25 -6.46
C GLN A 332 9.90 -22.63 -7.80
N MET A 333 10.59 -21.59 -8.24
CA MET A 333 10.39 -20.99 -9.57
C MET A 333 10.76 -21.99 -10.69
N GLU A 334 11.83 -22.77 -10.53
CA GLU A 334 12.18 -23.89 -11.42
C GLU A 334 11.04 -24.90 -11.54
N ARG A 335 10.48 -25.35 -10.41
CA ARG A 335 9.33 -26.27 -10.42
C ARG A 335 8.10 -25.67 -11.09
N HIS A 336 7.86 -24.37 -10.96
CA HIS A 336 6.76 -23.70 -11.65
C HIS A 336 7.00 -23.61 -13.16
N LEU A 337 8.25 -23.38 -13.60
CA LEU A 337 8.65 -23.39 -15.00
C LEU A 337 8.49 -24.78 -15.62
N GLU A 338 9.01 -25.81 -14.96
CA GLU A 338 8.87 -27.22 -15.36
C GLU A 338 7.40 -27.65 -15.40
N GLY A 339 6.63 -27.29 -14.37
CA GLY A 339 5.19 -27.57 -14.29
C GLY A 339 4.36 -26.85 -15.35
N ALA A 340 4.89 -25.79 -15.96
CA ALA A 340 4.30 -25.13 -17.12
C ALA A 340 4.72 -25.77 -18.46
N GLY A 341 5.53 -26.84 -18.42
CA GLY A 341 6.08 -27.50 -19.61
C GLY A 341 7.15 -26.67 -20.33
N LEU A 342 7.75 -25.70 -19.64
CA LEU A 342 8.78 -24.82 -20.19
C LEU A 342 10.17 -25.29 -19.73
N ARG A 343 11.18 -24.98 -20.53
CA ARG A 343 12.60 -25.19 -20.20
C ARG A 343 13.29 -23.84 -20.24
N GLY A 344 14.16 -23.59 -19.28
CA GLY A 344 14.88 -22.32 -19.15
C GLY A 344 15.80 -22.34 -17.94
N GLU A 345 16.61 -21.28 -17.82
CA GLU A 345 17.48 -21.05 -16.69
C GLU A 345 16.74 -20.18 -15.67
N VAL A 346 16.66 -20.65 -14.43
CA VAL A 346 16.15 -19.84 -13.32
C VAL A 346 17.30 -19.48 -12.40
N ARG A 347 17.47 -18.19 -12.11
CA ARG A 347 18.48 -17.74 -11.16
C ARG A 347 18.03 -16.49 -10.40
N CYS A 348 18.39 -16.41 -9.14
CA CYS A 348 18.23 -15.18 -8.37
C CYS A 348 19.47 -14.30 -8.59
N GLU A 349 19.31 -13.23 -9.35
CA GLU A 349 20.40 -12.31 -9.73
C GLU A 349 20.73 -11.31 -8.61
N HIS A 350 19.71 -10.90 -7.84
CA HIS A 350 19.86 -9.94 -6.76
C HIS A 350 18.89 -10.21 -5.61
N VAL A 351 19.31 -9.86 -4.39
CA VAL A 351 18.45 -9.86 -3.20
C VAL A 351 18.49 -8.48 -2.57
N GLU A 352 17.40 -7.72 -2.71
CA GLU A 352 17.28 -6.40 -2.11
C GLU A 352 16.79 -6.51 -0.67
N ARG A 353 17.57 -6.00 0.28
CA ARG A 353 17.17 -5.87 1.69
C ARG A 353 16.47 -4.52 1.91
N VAL A 354 15.17 -4.47 1.65
CA VAL A 354 14.38 -3.22 1.61
C VAL A 354 14.37 -2.49 2.95
N LYS A 355 13.94 -3.17 4.02
CA LYS A 355 13.82 -2.61 5.38
C LYS A 355 13.63 -3.70 6.43
N THR A 356 13.89 -3.37 7.68
CA THR A 356 13.43 -4.18 8.83
C THR A 356 11.90 -4.16 8.91
N TYR A 357 11.28 -5.34 8.95
CA TYR A 357 9.84 -5.51 9.14
C TYR A 357 9.47 -5.61 10.62
N ALA A 358 10.20 -6.44 11.36
CA ALA A 358 10.09 -6.65 12.80
C ALA A 358 11.49 -7.00 13.38
N PRO A 359 11.69 -7.03 14.71
CA PRO A 359 12.96 -7.50 15.27
C PRO A 359 13.37 -8.86 14.69
N GLY A 360 14.56 -8.93 14.07
CA GLY A 360 15.08 -10.14 13.44
C GLY A 360 14.47 -10.51 12.08
N VAL A 361 13.52 -9.74 11.54
CA VAL A 361 12.83 -10.03 10.27
C VAL A 361 13.01 -8.87 9.28
N LEU A 362 13.46 -9.18 8.07
CA LEU A 362 13.61 -8.26 6.95
C LEU A 362 12.49 -8.42 5.94
N HIS A 363 12.02 -7.31 5.38
CA HIS A 363 11.37 -7.34 4.07
C HIS A 363 12.48 -7.38 3.01
N VAL A 364 12.48 -8.43 2.20
CA VAL A 364 13.41 -8.65 1.10
C VAL A 364 12.67 -8.77 -0.23
N VAL A 365 13.37 -8.46 -1.33
CA VAL A 365 12.92 -8.75 -2.69
C VAL A 365 13.95 -9.64 -3.36
N PHE A 366 13.53 -10.81 -3.83
CA PHE A 366 14.35 -11.67 -4.67
C PHE A 366 14.06 -11.33 -6.14
N ASP A 367 15.07 -10.84 -6.85
CA ASP A 367 14.98 -10.63 -8.30
C ASP A 367 15.38 -11.94 -8.98
N VAL A 368 14.40 -12.65 -9.50
CA VAL A 368 14.58 -13.97 -10.12
C VAL A 368 14.42 -13.82 -11.62
N TRP A 369 15.52 -14.06 -12.34
CA TRP A 369 15.48 -14.27 -13.78
C TRP A 369 14.91 -15.65 -14.10
N VAL A 370 14.03 -15.72 -15.10
CA VAL A 370 13.37 -16.92 -15.61
C VAL A 370 13.37 -16.93 -17.13
#